data_AF-A0AAU6EUA1-F1
#
_entry.id   AF-A0AAU6EUA1-F1
#
_cell.length_a   1.000
_cell.length_b   1.000
_cell.length_c   1.000
_cell.angle_alpha   90.00
_cell.angle_beta   90.00
_cell.angle_gamma   90.00
#
_symmetry.space_group_name_H-M   'P 1'
#
loop_
_entity.id
_entity.type
_entity.pdbx_description
1 polymer ?
#
loop_
_entity_poly.entity_id
_entity_poly.type
_entity_poly.pdbx_seq_one_letter_code
_entity_poly.pdbx_strand_id
1 'polypeptide(L)'
;MSATTTTTTTTTTASVLRTTRRTAWLVNALFWSAFAVLEAVNHGWIAGLFALAFFIAPDLTMLVGVSDAPRPAHGQLAPRAVPFYNAAHRALVPLALMALYTFTPLAWAPIFAALCGWLAHISYDRAFGYGLRSEEGFQRA
;
A
#
# COMPACT_ATOMS: atom_id res chain seq x y z
N MET A 1 -13.44 40.38 33.62
CA MET A 1 -14.02 39.88 32.36
C MET A 1 -12.96 39.98 31.28
N SER A 2 -12.74 38.89 30.54
CA SER A 2 -12.41 38.84 29.10
C SER A 2 -11.58 37.58 28.79
N ALA A 3 -12.27 36.55 28.30
CA ALA A 3 -11.67 35.42 27.61
C ALA A 3 -11.49 35.81 26.13
N THR A 4 -10.28 35.68 25.59
CA THR A 4 -10.01 35.88 24.16
C THR A 4 -9.88 34.51 23.50
N THR A 5 -10.93 34.12 22.79
CA THR A 5 -11.05 32.89 22.02
C THR A 5 -10.25 33.01 20.72
N THR A 6 -9.19 32.23 20.55
CA THR A 6 -8.42 32.18 19.27
C THR A 6 -8.09 30.73 18.90
N THR A 7 -9.04 30.00 18.28
CA THR A 7 -8.75 28.67 17.72
C THR A 7 -9.73 28.31 16.60
N THR A 8 -9.51 28.76 15.35
CA THR A 8 -10.37 28.30 14.23
C THR A 8 -9.70 28.26 12.85
N THR A 9 -8.37 28.36 12.75
CA THR A 9 -7.69 28.34 11.43
C THR A 9 -7.00 27.00 11.11
N THR A 10 -6.71 26.17 12.11
CA THR A 10 -5.85 24.97 11.94
C THR A 10 -6.57 23.77 11.31
N THR A 11 -7.90 23.68 11.43
CA THR A 11 -8.66 22.47 11.07
C THR A 11 -8.84 22.31 9.56
N THR A 12 -8.97 23.41 8.82
CA THR A 12 -9.28 23.40 7.37
C THR A 12 -8.10 22.89 6.54
N THR A 13 -6.89 23.35 6.85
CA THR A 13 -5.67 23.00 6.09
C THR A 13 -5.32 21.51 6.21
N ALA A 14 -5.47 20.92 7.40
CA ALA A 14 -5.20 19.51 7.63
C ALA A 14 -6.17 18.58 6.87
N SER A 15 -7.42 18.99 6.70
CA SER A 15 -8.43 18.25 5.94
C SER A 15 -8.13 18.26 4.44
N VAL A 16 -7.80 19.43 3.88
CA VAL A 16 -7.45 19.57 2.45
C VAL A 16 -6.23 18.72 2.10
N LEU A 17 -5.16 18.79 2.90
CA LEU A 17 -3.95 18.00 2.68
C LEU A 17 -4.23 16.48 2.72
N ARG A 18 -5.11 16.04 3.62
CA ARG A 18 -5.50 14.62 3.71
C ARG A 18 -6.25 14.16 2.46
N THR A 19 -7.20 14.97 1.97
CA THR A 19 -7.94 14.68 0.74
C THR A 19 -7.02 14.67 -0.47
N THR A 20 -6.19 15.70 -0.66
CA THR A 20 -5.21 15.76 -1.75
C THR A 20 -4.29 14.54 -1.74
N ARG A 21 -3.78 14.14 -0.56
CA ARG A 21 -2.93 12.95 -0.43
C ARG A 21 -3.68 11.67 -0.83
N ARG A 22 -4.93 11.48 -0.38
CA ARG A 22 -5.75 10.32 -0.75
C ARG A 22 -6.04 10.29 -2.25
N THR A 23 -6.36 11.43 -2.84
CA THR A 23 -6.58 11.56 -4.29
C THR A 23 -5.30 11.24 -5.07
N ALA A 24 -4.15 11.74 -4.64
CA ALA A 24 -2.87 11.42 -5.28
C ALA A 24 -2.57 9.91 -5.24
N TRP A 25 -2.83 9.25 -4.11
CA TRP A 25 -2.71 7.80 -3.99
C TRP A 25 -3.70 7.05 -4.89
N LEU A 26 -4.93 7.53 -5.01
CA LEU A 26 -5.92 6.92 -5.90
C LEU A 26 -5.49 7.02 -7.37
N VAL A 27 -5.00 8.19 -7.80
CA VAL A 27 -4.47 8.38 -9.16
C VAL A 27 -3.28 7.44 -9.41
N ASN A 28 -2.37 7.32 -8.44
CA ASN A 28 -1.25 6.39 -8.52
C ASN A 28 -1.73 4.92 -8.60
N ALA A 29 -2.76 4.54 -7.84
CA ALA A 29 -3.35 3.21 -7.90
C ALA A 29 -3.88 2.88 -9.28
N LEU A 30 -4.69 3.79 -9.86
CA LEU A 30 -5.24 3.62 -11.20
C LEU A 30 -4.15 3.55 -12.27
N PHE A 31 -3.10 4.36 -12.15
CA PHE A 31 -1.95 4.34 -13.04
C PHE A 31 -1.26 2.96 -13.05
N TRP A 32 -0.91 2.42 -11.87
CA TRP A 32 -0.25 1.12 -11.78
C TRP A 32 -1.17 -0.06 -12.14
N SER A 33 -2.48 0.05 -11.88
CA SER A 33 -3.46 -0.92 -12.39
C SER A 33 -3.50 -0.93 -13.92
N ALA A 34 -3.50 0.25 -14.56
CA ALA A 34 -3.50 0.34 -16.02
C ALA A 34 -2.23 -0.30 -16.62
N PHE A 35 -1.06 -0.07 -16.03
CA PHE A 35 0.18 -0.72 -16.45
C PHE A 35 0.16 -2.23 -16.24
N ALA A 36 -0.35 -2.71 -15.11
CA ALA A 36 -0.49 -4.15 -14.87
C ALA A 36 -1.39 -4.84 -15.92
N VAL A 37 -2.50 -4.20 -16.30
CA VAL A 37 -3.39 -4.70 -17.38
C VAL A 37 -2.71 -4.63 -18.74
N LEU A 38 -2.02 -3.53 -19.06
CA LEU A 38 -1.28 -3.38 -20.30
C LEU A 38 -0.22 -4.49 -20.46
N GLU A 39 0.55 -4.76 -19.41
CA GLU A 39 1.54 -5.83 -19.38
C GLU A 39 0.90 -7.21 -19.57
N ALA A 40 -0.24 -7.48 -18.93
CA ALA A 40 -0.98 -8.72 -19.10
C ALA A 40 -1.49 -8.92 -20.54
N VAL A 41 -1.97 -7.84 -21.18
CA VAL A 41 -2.45 -7.87 -22.57
C VAL A 41 -1.30 -8.08 -23.55
N ASN A 42 -0.17 -7.40 -23.35
CA ASN A 42 0.97 -7.44 -24.27
C ASN A 42 1.83 -8.71 -24.12
N HIS A 43 1.98 -9.22 -22.89
CA HIS A 43 2.89 -10.32 -22.58
C HIS A 43 2.19 -11.62 -22.15
N GLY A 44 0.85 -11.62 -22.17
CA GLY A 44 0.01 -12.79 -21.98
C GLY A 44 -0.36 -13.09 -20.53
N TRP A 45 -1.11 -14.18 -20.36
CA TRP A 45 -1.77 -14.53 -19.10
C TRP A 45 -0.83 -14.73 -17.91
N ILE A 46 0.44 -15.13 -18.14
CA ILE A 46 1.45 -15.29 -17.07
C ILE A 46 1.74 -13.93 -16.41
N ALA A 47 1.88 -12.86 -17.20
CA ALA A 47 2.08 -11.52 -16.67
C ALA A 47 0.86 -11.06 -15.86
N GLY A 48 -0.35 -11.35 -16.36
CA GLY A 48 -1.60 -11.08 -15.63
C GLY A 48 -1.71 -11.85 -14.31
N LEU A 49 -1.31 -13.12 -14.29
CA LEU A 49 -1.29 -13.94 -13.08
C LEU A 49 -0.32 -13.37 -12.04
N PHE A 50 0.88 -12.96 -12.47
CA PHE A 50 1.88 -12.35 -11.59
C PHE A 50 1.41 -11.00 -11.03
N ALA A 51 0.81 -10.17 -11.87
CA ALA A 51 0.19 -8.92 -11.44
C ALA A 51 -0.89 -9.16 -10.37
N LEU A 52 -1.81 -10.09 -10.61
CA LEU A 52 -2.86 -10.44 -9.65
C LEU A 52 -2.30 -11.04 -8.36
N ALA A 53 -1.33 -11.95 -8.47
CA ALA A 53 -0.70 -12.58 -7.33
C ALA A 53 -0.04 -11.54 -6.42
N PHE A 54 0.73 -10.60 -6.98
CA PHE A 54 1.41 -9.55 -6.21
C PHE A 54 0.47 -8.41 -5.78
N PHE A 55 -0.70 -8.28 -6.41
CA PHE A 55 -1.77 -7.43 -5.91
C PHE A 55 -2.38 -7.98 -4.61
N ILE A 56 -2.42 -9.30 -4.43
CA ILE A 56 -3.01 -9.95 -3.25
C ILE A 56 -1.95 -10.29 -2.19
N ALA A 57 -0.71 -10.58 -2.60
CA ALA A 57 0.35 -11.07 -1.73
C ALA A 57 0.63 -10.21 -0.47
N PRO A 58 0.60 -8.86 -0.52
CA PRO A 58 0.85 -8.06 0.67
C PRO A 58 -0.12 -8.35 1.82
N ASP A 59 -1.41 -8.60 1.52
CA ASP A 59 -2.41 -8.90 2.54
C ASP A 59 -2.20 -10.26 3.20
N LEU A 60 -1.61 -11.21 2.48
CA LEU A 60 -1.30 -12.54 3.04
C LEU A 60 -0.34 -12.46 4.23
N THR A 61 0.46 -11.38 4.33
CA THR A 61 1.32 -11.15 5.49
C THR A 61 0.55 -10.95 6.79
N MET A 62 -0.71 -10.52 6.72
CA MET A 62 -1.57 -10.37 7.91
C MET A 62 -1.94 -11.72 8.54
N LEU A 63 -1.87 -12.82 7.78
CA LEU A 63 -2.18 -14.16 8.27
C LEU A 63 -1.05 -14.76 9.12
N VAL A 64 0.11 -14.12 9.17
CA VAL A 64 1.24 -14.58 9.98
C VAL A 64 0.90 -14.50 11.47
N GLY A 65 0.85 -15.64 12.15
CA GLY A 65 0.56 -15.69 13.59
C GLY A 65 -0.91 -15.49 13.96
N VAL A 66 -1.83 -15.64 13.00
CA VAL A 66 -3.28 -15.62 13.26
C VAL A 66 -3.69 -16.73 14.25
N SER A 67 -2.94 -17.83 14.30
CA SER A 67 -3.13 -18.95 15.23
C SER A 67 -2.68 -18.67 16.66
N ASP A 68 -1.85 -17.65 16.88
CA ASP A 68 -1.06 -17.49 18.11
C ASP A 68 -1.58 -16.37 19.02
N ALA A 69 -2.54 -15.56 18.54
CA ALA A 69 -3.04 -14.39 19.26
C ALA A 69 -4.37 -14.66 19.98
N PRO A 70 -4.44 -14.51 21.32
CA PRO A 70 -5.72 -14.46 22.04
C PRO A 70 -6.51 -13.24 21.57
N ARG A 71 -7.60 -13.46 20.82
CA ARG A 71 -8.60 -12.47 20.36
C ARG A 71 -8.05 -11.04 20.19
N PRO A 72 -7.45 -10.69 19.04
CA PRO A 72 -6.98 -9.34 18.79
C PRO A 72 -8.13 -8.32 18.97
N ALA A 73 -7.82 -7.15 19.53
CA ALA A 73 -8.79 -6.07 19.61
C ALA A 73 -9.23 -5.65 18.19
N HIS A 74 -10.42 -5.07 18.06
CA HIS A 74 -10.96 -4.68 16.76
C HIS A 74 -10.00 -3.73 16.02
N GLY A 75 -9.48 -4.16 14.86
CA GLY A 75 -8.52 -3.40 14.06
C GLY A 75 -7.05 -3.53 14.46
N GLN A 76 -6.73 -4.36 15.46
CA GLN A 76 -5.36 -4.67 15.88
C GLN A 76 -4.81 -5.87 15.09
N LEU A 77 -3.64 -5.70 14.49
CA LEU A 77 -2.92 -6.80 13.86
C LEU A 77 -2.09 -7.56 14.90
N ALA A 78 -1.92 -8.88 14.75
CA ALA A 78 -1.04 -9.65 15.62
C ALA A 78 0.38 -9.04 15.62
N PRO A 79 1.02 -8.79 16.79
CA PRO A 79 2.34 -8.14 16.84
C PRO A 79 3.40 -8.84 15.97
N ARG A 80 3.31 -10.15 15.80
CA ARG A 80 4.19 -10.95 14.94
C ARG A 80 4.00 -10.69 13.44
N ALA A 81 2.80 -10.32 13.00
CA ALA A 81 2.51 -9.97 11.61
C ALA A 81 2.93 -8.53 11.26
N VAL A 82 3.04 -7.63 12.25
CA VAL A 82 3.39 -6.21 12.05
C VAL A 82 4.65 -6.00 11.20
N PRO A 83 5.81 -6.64 11.46
CA PRO A 83 7.00 -6.41 10.64
C PRO A 83 6.82 -6.86 9.19
N PHE A 84 6.16 -8.00 8.96
CA PHE A 84 5.88 -8.51 7.61
C PHE A 84 4.91 -7.60 6.86
N TYR A 85 3.83 -7.18 7.53
CA TYR A 85 2.87 -6.23 6.97
C TYR A 85 3.56 -4.91 6.60
N ASN A 86 4.34 -4.33 7.51
CA ASN A 86 5.00 -3.05 7.27
C ASN A 86 6.03 -3.14 6.14
N ALA A 87 6.75 -4.25 6.03
CA ALA A 87 7.68 -4.48 4.92
C ALA A 87 6.93 -4.58 3.59
N ALA A 88 5.84 -5.35 3.53
CA ALA A 88 5.03 -5.53 2.33
C ALA A 88 4.29 -4.25 1.91
N HIS A 89 3.90 -3.40 2.85
CA HIS A 89 3.14 -2.16 2.58
C HIS A 89 4.03 -0.91 2.44
N ARG A 90 5.34 -1.09 2.28
CA ARG A 90 6.28 0.00 2.06
C ARG A 90 6.46 0.24 0.56
N ALA A 91 5.81 1.28 0.03
CA ALA A 91 5.82 1.63 -1.40
C ALA A 91 7.23 1.77 -2.01
N LEU A 92 8.23 2.17 -1.20
CA LEU A 92 9.61 2.26 -1.65
C LEU A 92 10.20 0.93 -2.10
N VAL A 93 9.73 -0.20 -1.57
CA VAL A 93 10.24 -1.54 -1.93
C VAL A 93 9.91 -1.89 -3.38
N PRO A 94 8.63 -1.99 -3.80
CA PRO A 94 8.31 -2.26 -5.20
C PRO A 94 8.84 -1.17 -6.15
N LEU A 95 8.87 0.10 -5.72
CA LEU A 95 9.41 1.19 -6.54
C LEU A 95 10.94 1.04 -6.78
N ALA A 96 11.71 0.70 -5.74
CA ALA A 96 13.14 0.45 -5.89
C ALA A 96 13.41 -0.79 -6.75
N LEU A 97 12.59 -1.84 -6.62
CA LEU A 97 12.69 -3.03 -7.47
C LEU A 97 12.34 -2.73 -8.93
N MET A 98 11.36 -1.85 -9.20
CA MET A 98 11.08 -1.39 -10.57
C MET A 98 12.25 -0.60 -11.14
N ALA A 99 12.83 0.32 -10.38
CA ALA A 99 14.01 1.05 -10.82
C ALA A 99 15.18 0.08 -11.12
N LEU A 100 15.43 -0.88 -10.24
CA LEU A 100 16.44 -1.91 -10.47
C LEU A 100 16.16 -2.71 -11.74
N TYR A 101 14.91 -3.15 -11.94
CA TYR A 101 14.49 -3.85 -13.16
C TYR A 101 14.88 -3.07 -14.41
N THR A 102 14.59 -1.75 -14.45
CA THR A 102 14.92 -0.90 -15.61
C THR A 102 16.42 -0.74 -15.90
N PHE A 103 17.29 -0.94 -14.91
CA PHE A 103 18.74 -0.81 -15.06
C PHE A 103 19.47 -2.16 -15.19
N THR A 104 18.74 -3.26 -15.28
CA THR A 104 19.29 -4.61 -15.44
C THR A 104 18.95 -5.19 -16.81
N PRO A 105 19.70 -6.18 -17.32
CA PRO A 105 19.34 -6.88 -18.56
C PRO A 105 18.11 -7.80 -18.43
N LEU A 106 17.41 -7.74 -17.29
CA LEU A 106 16.26 -8.57 -17.00
C LEU A 106 15.04 -8.08 -17.79
N ALA A 107 14.70 -8.76 -18.89
CA ALA A 107 13.58 -8.41 -19.76
C ALA A 107 12.33 -9.27 -19.54
N TRP A 108 12.17 -9.86 -18.35
CA TRP A 108 11.04 -10.75 -18.09
C TRP A 108 9.81 -9.96 -17.64
N ALA A 109 8.86 -9.74 -18.56
CA ALA A 109 7.67 -8.91 -18.35
C ALA A 109 6.80 -9.30 -17.13
N PRO A 110 6.60 -10.58 -16.77
CA PRO A 110 5.83 -10.94 -15.59
C PRO A 110 6.34 -10.35 -14.27
N ILE A 111 7.65 -10.12 -14.12
CA ILE A 111 8.19 -9.45 -12.94
C ILE A 111 7.72 -8.00 -12.88
N PHE A 112 7.80 -7.28 -14.00
CA PHE A 112 7.36 -5.89 -14.04
C PHE A 112 5.84 -5.77 -13.79
N ALA A 113 5.05 -6.68 -14.36
CA ALA A 113 3.62 -6.79 -14.10
C ALA A 113 3.30 -7.05 -12.61
N ALA A 114 4.04 -7.95 -11.96
CA ALA A 114 3.95 -8.19 -10.52
C ALA A 114 4.24 -6.93 -9.70
N LEU A 115 5.32 -6.20 -10.03
CA LEU A 115 5.66 -4.95 -9.34
C LEU A 115 4.55 -3.90 -9.50
N CYS A 116 3.94 -3.81 -10.68
CA CYS A 116 2.80 -2.92 -10.94
C CYS A 116 1.59 -3.30 -10.05
N GLY A 117 1.25 -4.59 -9.99
CA GLY A 117 0.20 -5.10 -9.11
C GLY A 117 0.45 -4.78 -7.64
N TRP A 118 1.68 -4.99 -7.16
CA TRP A 118 2.07 -4.67 -5.79
C TRP A 118 1.94 -3.17 -5.48
N LEU A 119 2.46 -2.30 -6.35
CA LEU A 119 2.41 -0.86 -6.13
C LEU A 119 0.98 -0.31 -6.23
N ALA A 120 0.14 -0.89 -7.10
CA ALA A 120 -1.28 -0.59 -7.16
C ALA A 120 -1.99 -0.94 -5.85
N HIS A 121 -1.75 -2.13 -5.29
CA HIS A 121 -2.31 -2.56 -4.01
C HIS A 121 -1.99 -1.56 -2.89
N ILE A 122 -0.71 -1.23 -2.69
CA ILE A 122 -0.29 -0.27 -1.65
C ILE A 122 -0.98 1.09 -1.86
N SER A 123 -1.16 1.50 -3.11
CA SER A 123 -1.76 2.79 -3.45
C SER A 123 -3.26 2.84 -3.14
N TYR A 124 -4.01 1.76 -3.42
CA TYR A 124 -5.41 1.65 -3.01
C TYR A 124 -5.55 1.72 -1.49
N ASP A 125 -4.68 1.01 -0.77
CA ASP A 125 -4.64 1.04 0.69
C ASP A 125 -4.49 2.48 1.21
N ARG A 126 -3.52 3.24 0.68
CA ARG A 126 -3.31 4.64 1.10
C ARG A 126 -4.44 5.57 0.66
N ALA A 127 -5.09 5.31 -0.47
CA ALA A 127 -6.24 6.06 -0.94
C ALA A 127 -7.46 5.89 -0.01
N PHE A 128 -7.72 4.65 0.43
CA PHE A 128 -8.80 4.34 1.37
C PHE A 128 -8.46 4.70 2.82
N GLY A 129 -7.19 4.98 3.10
CA GLY A 129 -6.74 5.46 4.41
C GLY A 129 -6.14 4.39 5.29
N TYR A 130 -5.88 3.20 4.76
CA TYR A 130 -5.04 2.20 5.38
C TYR A 130 -3.57 2.66 5.37
N GLY A 131 -2.83 2.27 6.39
CA GLY A 131 -1.46 2.72 6.60
C GLY A 131 -0.66 1.71 7.42
N LEU A 132 0.63 2.01 7.60
CA LEU A 132 1.55 1.18 8.35
C LEU A 132 1.07 1.00 9.80
N ARG A 133 1.44 -0.13 10.40
CA ARG A 133 1.06 -0.49 11.76
C ARG A 133 2.12 -0.11 12.79
N SER A 134 1.68 0.30 13.99
CA SER A 134 2.52 0.47 15.17
C SER A 134 3.00 -0.90 15.67
N GLU A 135 3.97 -0.93 16.58
CA GLU A 135 4.49 -2.19 17.14
C GLU A 135 3.40 -2.99 17.86
N GLU A 136 2.41 -2.29 18.43
CA GLU A 136 1.24 -2.85 19.09
C GLU A 136 0.16 -3.33 18.09
N GLY A 137 0.35 -3.11 16.79
CA GLY A 137 -0.54 -3.58 15.71
C GLY A 137 -1.65 -2.62 15.29
N PHE A 138 -1.72 -1.41 15.85
CA PHE A 138 -2.69 -0.38 15.46
C PHE A 138 -2.23 0.40 14.22
N GLN A 139 -3.13 1.08 13.51
CA GLN A 139 -2.71 1.97 12.42
C GLN A 139 -1.96 3.18 12.97
N ARG A 140 -0.83 3.53 12.35
CA ARG A 140 -0.11 4.78 12.65
C ARG A 140 -0.91 5.97 12.13
N ALA A 141 -1.09 6.99 12.98
CA ALA A 141 -1.82 8.23 12.66
C ALA A 141 -1.08 9.11 11.65
#